data_AF-A0A238KPF2-F1
#
_entry.id   AF-A0A238KPF2-F1
#
_cell.length_a   1.000
_cell.length_b   1.000
_cell.length_c   1.000
_cell.angle_alpha   90.00
_cell.angle_beta   90.00
_cell.angle_gamma   90.00
#
_symmetry.space_group_name_H-M   'P 1'
#
loop_
_entity.id
_entity.type
_entity.pdbx_description
1 polymer ?
#
loop_
_entity_poly.entity_id
_entity_poly.type
_entity_poly.pdbx_seq_one_letter_code
_entity_poly.pdbx_strand_id
1 'polypeptide(L)'
;MIIAVGECGYTFEPSTKPDDFEVDIYQVESLRDLAEQFVDEALFGDIPERLRFYIDHDAIALDLAVEFSEITIAGERFAYASR
;
A
#
# COMPACT_ATOMS: atom_id res chain seq x y z
N MET A 1 -14.60 7.83 0.06
CA MET A 1 -13.71 6.66 0.04
C MET A 1 -14.57 5.44 -0.24
N ILE A 2 -14.57 4.93 -1.48
CA ILE A 2 -15.30 3.72 -1.86
C ILE A 2 -14.23 2.69 -2.20
N ILE A 3 -13.87 1.86 -1.23
CA ILE A 3 -13.02 0.70 -1.49
C ILE A 3 -13.97 -0.47 -1.69
N ALA A 4 -13.81 -1.21 -2.78
CA ALA A 4 -14.61 -2.38 -3.06
C ALA A 4 -14.24 -3.48 -2.04
N VAL A 5 -14.95 -3.49 -0.93
CA VAL A 5 -14.84 -4.45 0.19
C VAL A 5 -14.83 -5.93 -0.30
N GLY A 6 -15.44 -6.19 -1.47
CA GLY A 6 -15.47 -7.53 -2.07
C GLY A 6 -14.12 -8.08 -2.55
N GLU A 7 -13.15 -7.23 -2.90
CA GLU A 7 -11.82 -7.70 -3.35
C GLU A 7 -10.93 -8.17 -2.18
N CYS A 8 -11.19 -7.69 -0.96
CA CYS A 8 -10.51 -8.13 0.27
C CYS A 8 -11.18 -9.34 0.94
N GLY A 9 -12.20 -9.95 0.32
CA GLY A 9 -12.90 -11.12 0.86
C GLY A 9 -13.86 -10.83 2.02
N TYR A 10 -14.14 -9.56 2.32
CA TYR A 10 -15.08 -9.18 3.37
C TYR A 10 -16.53 -9.17 2.86
N THR A 11 -17.46 -9.60 3.71
CA THR A 11 -18.90 -9.52 3.44
C THR A 11 -19.46 -8.19 3.95
N PHE A 12 -20.18 -7.47 3.10
CA PHE A 12 -20.80 -6.20 3.48
C PHE A 12 -22.19 -6.44 4.10
N GLU A 13 -22.34 -6.13 5.39
CA GLU A 13 -23.64 -6.06 6.06
C GLU A 13 -24.03 -4.59 6.31
N PRO A 14 -25.33 -4.27 6.47
CA PRO A 14 -25.77 -2.91 6.78
C PRO A 14 -25.19 -2.32 8.08
N SER A 15 -24.70 -3.19 8.96
CA SER A 15 -24.02 -2.87 10.22
C SER A 15 -22.52 -2.63 10.06
N THR A 16 -21.92 -3.01 8.94
CA THR A 16 -20.49 -2.89 8.66
C THR A 16 -20.06 -1.43 8.67
N LYS A 17 -19.05 -1.13 9.49
CA LYS A 17 -18.42 0.18 9.57
C LYS A 17 -17.07 0.15 8.84
N PRO A 18 -16.61 1.30 8.31
CA PRO A 18 -15.27 1.39 7.71
C PRO A 18 -14.17 0.91 8.65
N ASP A 19 -14.27 1.22 9.95
CA ASP A 19 -13.30 0.83 10.98
C ASP A 19 -13.33 -0.66 11.34
N ASP A 20 -14.31 -1.43 10.82
CA ASP A 20 -14.37 -2.89 11.03
C ASP A 20 -13.34 -3.64 10.15
N PHE A 21 -12.66 -2.94 9.24
CA PHE A 21 -11.67 -3.50 8.34
C PHE A 21 -10.25 -3.06 8.71
N GLU A 22 -9.38 -4.03 8.99
CA GLU A 22 -7.94 -3.80 9.13
C GLU A 22 -7.31 -3.74 7.72
N VAL A 23 -7.55 -2.63 7.02
CA VAL A 23 -7.04 -2.42 5.66
C VAL A 23 -6.14 -1.18 5.63
N ASP A 24 -4.89 -1.39 5.25
CA ASP A 24 -3.93 -0.33 4.96
C ASP A 24 -4.10 0.12 3.51
N ILE A 25 -4.24 1.43 3.24
CA ILE A 25 -4.43 1.98 1.89
C ILE A 25 -3.47 3.15 1.65
N TYR A 26 -2.82 3.11 0.49
CA TYR A 26 -1.88 4.13 0.03
C TYR A 26 -2.28 4.59 -1.38
N GLN A 27 -2.34 5.91 -1.59
CA GLN A 27 -2.58 6.49 -2.91
C GLN A 27 -1.24 6.66 -3.64
N VAL A 28 -0.94 5.71 -4.53
CA VAL A 28 0.33 5.62 -5.26
C VAL A 28 0.08 5.13 -6.68
N GLU A 29 0.93 5.56 -7.62
CA GLU A 29 0.82 5.14 -9.02
C GLU A 29 1.44 3.75 -9.26
N SER A 30 2.25 3.22 -8.34
CA SER A 30 2.82 1.87 -8.38
C SER A 30 3.34 1.40 -7.02
N LEU A 31 3.53 0.08 -6.86
CA LEU A 31 4.25 -0.49 -5.69
C LEU A 31 5.69 0.02 -5.57
N ARG A 32 6.30 0.47 -6.66
CA ARG A 32 7.61 1.13 -6.63
C ARG A 32 7.53 2.50 -5.95
N ASP A 33 6.47 3.25 -6.20
CA ASP A 33 6.24 4.54 -5.52
C ASP A 33 5.93 4.32 -4.04
N LEU A 34 5.23 3.22 -3.69
CA LEU A 34 5.05 2.81 -2.30
C LEU A 34 6.38 2.48 -1.63
N ALA A 35 7.27 1.76 -2.32
CA ALA A 35 8.61 1.46 -1.82
C ALA A 35 9.45 2.71 -1.58
N GLU A 36 9.34 3.73 -2.45
CA GLU A 36 9.98 5.03 -2.24
C GLU A 36 9.40 5.74 -1.01
N GLN A 37 8.07 5.79 -0.89
CA GLN A 37 7.40 6.38 0.27
C GLN A 37 7.83 5.72 1.58
N PHE A 38 7.90 4.38 1.63
CA PHE A 38 8.30 3.65 2.85
C PHE A 38 9.75 3.93 3.27
N VAL A 39 10.64 4.10 2.28
CA VAL A 39 12.02 4.51 2.53
C VAL A 39 12.09 5.94 3.05
N ASP A 40 11.31 6.85 2.44
CA ASP A 40 11.28 8.27 2.81
C ASP A 40 10.67 8.50 4.19
N GLU A 41 9.69 7.69 4.58
CA GLU A 41 9.06 7.69 5.90
C GLU A 41 9.87 6.94 6.96
N ALA A 42 11.07 6.46 6.63
CA ALA A 42 11.97 5.72 7.50
C ALA A 42 11.33 4.45 8.13
N LEU A 43 10.41 3.78 7.41
CA LEU A 43 9.82 2.51 7.85
C LEU A 43 10.84 1.36 7.86
N PHE A 44 11.95 1.52 7.14
CA PHE A 44 13.12 0.64 7.18
C PHE A 44 14.24 1.13 8.12
N GLY A 45 13.93 2.12 8.97
CA GLY A 45 14.88 2.82 9.82
C GLY A 45 15.55 4.02 9.14
N ASP A 46 16.38 4.74 9.91
CA ASP A 46 17.09 5.92 9.40
C ASP A 46 18.18 5.53 8.39
N ILE A 47 17.97 5.89 7.13
CA ILE A 47 18.94 5.66 6.06
C ILE A 47 19.84 6.90 5.91
N PRO A 48 21.18 6.76 6.04
CA PRO A 48 22.09 7.85 5.75
C PRO A 48 21.92 8.37 4.33
N GLU A 49 21.84 9.69 4.14
CA GLU A 49 21.60 10.33 2.83
C GLU A 49 22.51 9.82 1.71
N ARG A 50 23.78 9.54 2.03
CA ARG A 50 24.76 9.00 1.06
C ARG A 50 24.40 7.61 0.52
N LEU A 51 23.60 6.84 1.25
CA LEU A 51 23.17 5.49 0.89
C LEU A 51 21.83 5.48 0.16
N ARG A 52 21.08 6.58 0.16
CA ARG A 52 19.74 6.67 -0.44
C ARG A 52 19.74 6.31 -1.93
N PHE A 53 20.77 6.74 -2.66
CA PHE A 53 20.95 6.43 -4.09
C PHE A 53 21.38 4.99 -4.40
N TYR A 54 21.61 4.16 -3.38
CA TYR A 54 21.98 2.74 -3.53
C TYR A 54 20.84 1.80 -3.14
N ILE A 55 19.67 2.33 -2.81
CA ILE A 55 18.50 1.52 -2.48
C ILE A 55 17.86 1.06 -3.77
N ASP A 56 17.63 -0.25 -3.84
CA ASP A 56 16.87 -0.87 -4.92
C ASP A 56 15.39 -0.87 -4.57
N HIS A 57 14.68 0.18 -4.99
CA HIS A 57 13.24 0.31 -4.78
C HIS A 57 12.44 -0.73 -5.56
N ASP A 58 12.97 -1.25 -6.67
CA ASP A 58 12.30 -2.29 -7.45
C ASP A 58 12.33 -3.63 -6.69
N ALA A 59 13.44 -3.93 -6.01
CA ALA A 59 13.53 -5.09 -5.13
C ALA A 59 12.55 -5.01 -3.95
N ILE A 60 12.39 -3.82 -3.34
CA ILE A 60 11.40 -3.61 -2.27
C ILE A 60 9.98 -3.74 -2.82
N ALA A 61 9.69 -3.19 -4.00
CA ALA A 61 8.37 -3.30 -4.61
C ALA A 61 7.97 -4.76 -4.87
N LEU A 62 8.92 -5.64 -5.23
CA LEU A 62 8.68 -7.07 -5.37
C LEU A 62 8.31 -7.75 -4.04
N ASP A 63 8.93 -7.32 -2.94
CA ASP A 63 8.58 -7.80 -1.60
C ASP A 63 7.19 -7.31 -1.19
N LEU A 64 6.90 -6.02 -1.42
CA LEU A 64 5.58 -5.42 -1.18
C LEU A 64 4.48 -6.11 -1.98
N ALA A 65 4.75 -6.60 -3.19
CA ALA A 65 3.77 -7.31 -4.03
C ALA A 65 3.27 -8.63 -3.41
N VAL A 66 3.93 -9.14 -2.35
CA VAL A 66 3.44 -10.30 -1.59
C VAL A 66 2.30 -9.92 -0.65
N GLU A 67 2.33 -8.71 -0.09
CA GLU A 67 1.35 -8.24 0.90
C GLU A 67 0.32 -7.25 0.33
N PHE A 68 0.73 -6.45 -0.65
CA PHE A 68 -0.06 -5.37 -1.23
C PHE A 68 -0.59 -5.72 -2.62
N SER A 69 -1.83 -5.33 -2.86
CA SER A 69 -2.48 -5.37 -4.16
C SER A 69 -2.70 -3.95 -4.69
N GLU A 70 -2.67 -3.79 -6.01
CA GLU A 70 -2.96 -2.50 -6.67
C GLU A 70 -4.39 -2.48 -7.22
N ILE A 71 -5.07 -1.34 -7.11
CA ILE A 71 -6.42 -1.13 -7.66
C ILE A 71 -6.57 0.30 -8.21
N THR A 72 -7.46 0.45 -9.20
CA THR A 72 -7.86 1.77 -9.71
C THR A 72 -9.31 2.06 -9.33
N ILE A 73 -9.53 3.15 -8.61
CA ILE A 73 -10.85 3.58 -8.15
C ILE A 73 -11.06 5.02 -8.61
N ALA A 74 -12.15 5.28 -9.34
CA ALA A 74 -12.48 6.61 -9.85
C ALA A 74 -11.36 7.30 -10.67
N GLY A 75 -10.46 6.52 -11.28
CA GLY A 75 -9.33 7.02 -12.05
C GLY A 75 -8.05 7.28 -11.25
N GLU A 76 -8.08 7.04 -9.94
CA GLU A 76 -6.90 7.13 -9.06
C GLU A 76 -6.39 5.72 -8.74
N ARG A 77 -5.06 5.54 -8.68
CA ARG A 77 -4.43 4.27 -8.30
C ARG A 77 -4.16 4.22 -6.80
N PHE A 78 -4.34 3.03 -6.24
CA PHE A 78 -4.10 2.74 -4.83
C PHE A 78 -3.37 1.41 -4.69
N ALA A 79 -2.50 1.31 -3.69
CA ALA A 79 -2.03 0.06 -3.14
C ALA A 79 -2.75 -0.21 -1.82
N TYR A 80 -3.17 -1.44 -1.58
CA TYR A 80 -3.86 -1.83 -0.34
C TYR A 80 -3.44 -3.21 0.14
N ALA A 81 -3.49 -3.42 1.46
CA ALA A 81 -3.30 -4.70 2.10
C ALA A 81 -4.39 -4.90 3.16
N SER A 82 -5.03 -6.08 3.18
CA SER A 82 -5.95 -6.48 4.24
C SER A 82 -5.23 -7.41 5.22
N ARG A 83 -5.33 -7.14 6.52
CA ARG A 83 -4.75 -7.95 7.60
C ARG A 83 -5.81 -8.65 8.44
#